data_AF-A0A1F9VNW6-F1
#
_entry.id   AF-A0A1F9VNW6-F1
#
_cell.length_a   1.000
_cell.length_b   1.000
_cell.length_c   1.000
_cell.angle_alpha   90.00
_cell.angle_beta   90.00
_cell.angle_gamma   90.00
#
_symmetry.space_group_name_H-M   'P 1'
#
loop_
_entity.id
_entity.type
_entity.pdbx_description
1 polymer ?
#
loop_
_entity_poly.entity_id
_entity_poly.type
_entity_poly.pdbx_seq_one_letter_code
_entity_poly.pdbx_strand_id
1 'polypeptide(L)'
;MKCPNCSAENKDAAKICKKCGRDFRLPPAWFPNWRWHVRTLASIYVCLILVFFVVKYALRQLPPPYHIRDIPPETTPWLKYRGK
;
A
#
# COMPACT_ATOMS: atom_id res chain seq x y z
N MET A 1 22.69 -29.15 13.51
CA MET A 1 21.89 -29.46 12.31
C MET A 1 22.75 -29.41 11.04
N LYS A 2 22.49 -30.33 10.09
CA LYS A 2 23.17 -30.34 8.78
C LYS A 2 22.48 -29.38 7.82
N CYS A 3 23.27 -28.57 7.11
CA CYS A 3 22.73 -27.69 6.07
C CYS A 3 22.23 -28.52 4.86
N PRO A 4 20.98 -28.37 4.40
CA PRO A 4 20.46 -29.10 3.23
C PRO A 4 21.09 -28.66 1.90
N ASN A 5 21.94 -27.62 1.89
CA ASN A 5 22.63 -27.16 0.67
C ASN A 5 24.06 -27.70 0.54
N CYS A 6 24.83 -27.60 1.62
CA CYS A 6 26.29 -27.83 1.60
C CYS A 6 26.75 -28.90 2.59
N SER A 7 25.80 -29.57 3.27
CA SER A 7 26.03 -30.65 4.24
C SER A 7 26.92 -30.29 5.44
N ALA A 8 27.28 -29.02 5.60
CA ALA A 8 28.06 -28.53 6.73
C ALA A 8 27.26 -28.60 8.03
N GLU A 9 27.95 -28.99 9.10
CA GLU A 9 27.40 -29.02 10.45
C GLU A 9 27.31 -27.60 11.02
N ASN A 10 26.13 -27.20 11.45
CA ASN A 10 25.86 -25.91 12.08
C ASN A 10 25.23 -26.12 13.45
N LYS A 11 25.39 -25.14 14.36
CA LYS A 11 24.68 -25.12 15.65
C LYS A 11 23.17 -25.23 15.42
N ASP A 12 22.43 -25.94 16.27
CA ASP A 12 20.99 -26.17 16.06
C ASP A 12 20.16 -24.87 16.09
N ALA A 13 20.63 -23.85 16.80
CA ALA A 13 20.02 -22.52 16.83
C ALA A 13 20.64 -21.54 15.80
N ALA A 14 21.46 -22.01 14.85
CA ALA A 14 22.03 -21.13 13.83
C ALA A 14 20.92 -20.61 12.91
N LYS A 15 20.87 -19.29 12.71
CA LYS A 15 19.93 -18.65 11.77
C LYS A 15 20.43 -18.76 10.32
N ILE A 16 21.75 -18.73 10.14
CA ILE A 16 22.41 -18.72 8.83
C ILE A 16 23.50 -19.79 8.84
N CYS A 17 23.66 -20.48 7.71
CA CYS A 17 24.75 -21.44 7.51
C CYS A 17 26.11 -20.73 7.45
N LYS A 18 27.07 -21.16 8.28
CA LYS A 18 28.42 -20.56 8.31
C LYS A 18 29.24 -20.74 7.04
N LYS A 19 28.96 -21.78 6.25
CA LYS A 19 29.76 -22.15 5.07
C LYS A 19 29.21 -21.58 3.76
N CYS A 20 27.89 -21.61 3.58
CA CYS A 20 27.26 -21.20 2.32
C CYS A 20 26.30 -19.99 2.45
N GLY A 21 26.15 -19.43 3.66
CA GLY A 21 25.31 -18.24 3.88
C GLY A 21 23.80 -18.46 3.75
N ARG A 22 23.32 -19.71 3.64
CA ARG A 22 21.89 -20.02 3.52
C ARG A 22 21.16 -19.70 4.82
N ASP A 23 20.09 -18.91 4.74
CA ASP A 23 19.20 -18.66 5.88
C ASP A 23 18.35 -19.92 6.14
N PHE A 24 18.28 -20.34 7.40
CA PHE A 24 17.44 -21.45 7.86
C PHE A 24 16.06 -20.99 8.33
N ARG A 25 15.81 -19.67 8.31
CA ARG A 25 14.48 -19.11 8.57
C ARG A 25 13.58 -19.39 7.37
N LEU A 26 12.82 -20.47 7.46
CA LEU A 26 11.63 -20.63 6.66
C LEU A 26 10.68 -19.49 7.02
N PRO A 27 10.19 -18.70 6.04
CA PRO A 27 9.15 -17.73 6.34
C PRO A 27 7.95 -18.49 6.94
N PRO A 28 7.25 -17.91 7.93
CA PRO A 28 6.08 -18.54 8.51
C PRO A 28 5.06 -18.83 7.39
N ALA A 29 4.25 -19.88 7.53
CA ALA A 29 3.27 -20.27 6.51
C ALA A 29 2.26 -19.14 6.15
N TRP A 30 2.10 -18.16 7.05
CA TRP A 30 1.28 -16.98 6.86
C TRP A 30 1.97 -15.85 6.05
N PHE A 31 3.27 -15.97 5.73
CA PHE A 31 4.00 -14.88 5.10
C PHE A 31 3.44 -14.58 3.70
N PRO A 32 2.95 -13.35 3.45
CA PRO A 32 2.28 -13.03 2.21
C PRO A 32 3.23 -13.05 1.02
N ASN A 33 2.82 -13.70 -0.06
CA ASN A 33 3.56 -13.70 -1.32
C ASN A 33 3.30 -12.41 -2.12
N TRP A 34 4.04 -12.20 -3.20
CA TRP A 34 3.87 -11.04 -4.08
C TRP A 34 2.44 -10.89 -4.63
N ARG A 35 1.80 -12.00 -5.02
CA ARG A 35 0.41 -11.97 -5.53
C ARG A 35 -0.59 -11.50 -4.47
N TRP A 36 -0.36 -11.88 -3.21
CA TRP A 36 -1.15 -11.38 -2.08
C TRP A 36 -1.00 -9.87 -1.96
N HIS A 37 0.23 -9.35 -1.99
CA HIS A 37 0.46 -7.90 -1.89
C HIS A 37 -0.24 -7.13 -3.00
N VAL A 38 -0.12 -7.57 -4.25
CA VAL A 38 -0.78 -6.93 -5.40
C VAL A 38 -2.30 -6.93 -5.23
N ARG A 39 -2.88 -8.07 -4.85
CA ARG A 39 -4.33 -8.17 -4.63
C ARG A 39 -4.81 -7.27 -3.51
N THR A 40 -4.08 -7.25 -2.38
CA THR A 40 -4.41 -6.42 -1.22
C THR A 40 -4.32 -4.93 -1.56
N LEU A 41 -3.22 -4.51 -2.19
CA LEU A 41 -3.04 -3.11 -2.60
C LEU A 41 -4.09 -2.68 -3.61
N ALA A 42 -4.36 -3.49 -4.64
CA ALA A 42 -5.40 -3.21 -5.62
C ALA A 42 -6.76 -3.01 -4.93
N SER A 43 -7.09 -3.87 -3.96
CA SER A 43 -8.36 -3.78 -3.22
C SER A 43 -8.44 -2.48 -2.40
N ILE A 44 -7.36 -2.10 -1.70
CA ILE A 44 -7.29 -0.84 -0.94
C ILE A 44 -7.52 0.37 -1.86
N TYR A 45 -6.81 0.43 -2.99
CA TYR A 45 -6.94 1.54 -3.92
C TYR A 45 -8.34 1.62 -4.54
N VAL A 46 -8.93 0.49 -4.93
CA VAL A 46 -10.32 0.44 -5.44
C VAL A 46 -11.29 0.98 -4.38
N CYS A 47 -11.17 0.55 -3.12
CA CYS A 47 -12.00 1.07 -2.04
C CYS A 47 -11.84 2.58 -1.84
N LEU A 48 -10.60 3.09 -1.83
CA LEU A 48 -10.33 4.53 -1.70
C LEU A 48 -10.93 5.34 -2.85
N ILE A 49 -10.81 4.84 -4.08
CA ILE A 49 -11.38 5.48 -5.28
C ILE A 49 -12.91 5.54 -5.16
N LEU A 50 -13.56 4.43 -4.81
CA LEU A 50 -15.01 4.39 -4.62
C LEU A 50 -15.47 5.35 -3.53
N VAL A 51 -14.80 5.35 -2.37
CA VAL A 51 -15.11 6.27 -1.27
C VAL A 51 -14.96 7.72 -1.71
N PHE A 52 -13.88 8.06 -2.42
CA PHE A 52 -13.67 9.41 -2.96
C PHE A 52 -14.83 9.86 -3.85
N PHE A 53 -15.28 9.00 -4.78
CA PHE A 53 -16.39 9.34 -5.67
C PHE A 53 -17.72 9.44 -4.93
N VAL A 54 -17.99 8.56 -3.96
CA VAL A 54 -19.19 8.61 -3.12
C VAL A 54 -19.22 9.90 -2.30
N VAL A 55 -18.12 10.26 -1.64
CA VAL A 55 -18.00 11.51 -0.88
C VAL A 55 -18.17 12.71 -1.80
N LYS A 56 -17.50 12.73 -2.96
CA LYS A 56 -17.65 13.80 -3.95
C LYS A 56 -19.09 13.93 -4.44
N TYR A 57 -19.78 12.82 -4.66
CA TYR A 57 -21.18 12.81 -5.07
C TYR A 57 -22.08 13.35 -3.94
N ALA A 58 -21.89 12.88 -2.71
CA ALA A 58 -22.63 13.34 -1.55
C ALA A 58 -22.45 14.85 -1.28
N LEU A 59 -21.20 15.34 -1.37
CA LEU A 59 -20.88 16.77 -1.17
C LEU A 59 -21.52 17.68 -2.24
N ARG A 60 -21.77 17.17 -3.45
CA ARG A 60 -22.47 17.93 -4.50
C ARG A 60 -23.98 18.05 -4.27
N GLN A 61 -24.57 17.12 -3.51
CA GLN A 61 -26.00 17.13 -3.20
C GLN A 61 -26.35 18.02 -2.00
N LEU A 62 -25.35 18.53 -1.27
CA LEU A 62 -25.59 19.38 -0.11
C LEU A 62 -26.21 20.73 -0.53
N PRO A 63 -27.17 21.26 0.26
CA PRO A 63 -27.71 22.59 0.01
C PRO A 63 -26.64 23.67 0.22
N PRO A 64 -26.75 24.83 -0.46
CA PRO A 64 -25.96 26.01 -0.12
C PRO A 64 -26.11 26.34 1.38
N PRO A 65 -25.01 26.65 2.11
CA PRO A 65 -23.67 27.03 1.64
C PRO A 65 -22.63 25.89 1.60
N TYR A 66 -23.02 24.63 1.84
CA TYR A 66 -22.09 23.51 2.02
C TYR A 66 -21.73 22.77 0.73
N HIS A 67 -22.33 23.14 -0.41
CA HIS A 67 -21.91 22.62 -1.71
C HIS A 67 -20.48 23.10 -2.03
N ILE A 68 -19.73 22.30 -2.78
CA ILE A 68 -18.38 22.67 -3.23
C ILE A 68 -18.49 23.93 -4.09
N ARG A 69 -17.90 25.02 -3.60
CA ARG A 69 -17.97 26.34 -4.22
C ARG A 69 -16.68 26.62 -4.98
N ASP A 70 -16.79 27.18 -6.18
CA ASP A 70 -15.62 27.67 -6.90
C ASP A 70 -15.01 28.84 -6.14
N ILE A 71 -13.68 28.88 -6.07
CA ILE A 71 -12.99 29.92 -5.32
C ILE A 71 -13.02 31.20 -6.16
N PRO A 72 -13.58 32.30 -5.65
CA PRO A 72 -13.68 33.51 -6.45
C PRO A 72 -12.27 34.03 -6.84
N PRO A 73 -12.02 34.35 -8.12
CA PRO A 73 -10.70 34.80 -8.58
C PRO A 73 -10.28 36.11 -7.91
N GLU A 74 -11.23 36.96 -7.50
CA GLU A 74 -10.96 38.16 -6.69
C GLU A 74 -10.29 37.85 -5.35
N THR A 75 -10.54 36.68 -4.75
CA THR A 75 -9.92 36.29 -3.47
C THR A 75 -8.60 35.55 -3.65
N THR A 76 -8.38 34.91 -4.82
CA THR A 76 -7.16 34.11 -5.09
C THR A 76 -6.58 34.39 -6.48
N PRO A 77 -6.08 35.61 -6.75
CA PRO A 77 -5.57 36.00 -8.07
C PRO A 77 -4.29 35.24 -8.49
N TRP A 78 -3.55 34.67 -7.53
CA TRP A 78 -2.38 33.82 -7.80
C TRP A 78 -2.74 32.38 -8.19
N LEU A 79 -4.01 31.96 -8.01
CA LEU A 79 -4.47 30.61 -8.32
C LEU A 79 -4.83 30.53 -9.81
N LYS A 80 -3.89 30.04 -10.63
CA LYS A 80 -4.15 29.79 -12.06
C LYS A 80 -5.11 28.59 -12.20
N TYR A 81 -6.37 28.87 -12.54
CA TYR A 81 -7.32 27.83 -12.91
C TYR A 81 -6.81 27.02 -14.10
N ARG A 82 -6.65 25.71 -13.92
CA ARG A 82 -6.28 24.78 -15.00
C ARG A 82 -7.53 24.03 -15.46
N GLY A 83 -8.35 24.68 -16.27
CA GLY A 83 -9.55 24.10 -16.88
C GLY A 83 -10.20 25.11 -17.83
N LYS A 84 -10.50 24.68 -19.05
CA LYS A 84 -11.14 25.46 -20.12
C LYS A 84 -12.53 25.95 -19.73
#